data_AF-A0A4Y2ARI1-F1
#
_entry.id   AF-A0A4Y2ARI1-F1
#
_cell.length_a   1.000
_cell.length_b   1.000
_cell.length_c   1.000
_cell.angle_alpha   90.00
_cell.angle_beta   90.00
_cell.angle_gamma   90.00
#
_symmetry.space_group_name_H-M   'P 1'
#
loop_
_entity.id
_entity.type
_entity.pdbx_description
1 polymer ?
#
loop_
_entity_poly.entity_id
_entity_poly.type
_entity_poly.pdbx_seq_one_letter_code
_entity_poly.pdbx_strand_id
1 'polypeptide(L)'
;MLRDFVIPQLQQRGCFQDIIFMQDGAPPHIDRRVKQLLRQHFTDARVISRHFPTAWPPRSPEFTPCDFWLWGFLKDNIYRKRSASFPDLKDSIRRYVLDIPVDSLRSAVENMALRLEHIVEHEGGHIEQF
;
A
#
# COMPACT_ATOMS: atom_id res chain seq x y z
N MET A 1 -9.77 8.44 -8.24
CA MET A 1 -9.18 7.98 -6.96
C MET A 1 -8.07 8.91 -6.48
N LEU A 2 -6.90 9.01 -7.14
CA LEU A 2 -5.81 9.88 -6.67
C LEU A 2 -6.24 11.36 -6.56
N ARG A 3 -6.85 11.89 -7.63
CA ARG A 3 -7.33 13.29 -7.70
C ARG A 3 -8.53 13.54 -6.80
N ASP A 4 -9.45 12.60 -6.75
CA ASP A 4 -10.79 12.82 -6.18
C ASP A 4 -10.87 12.41 -4.71
N PHE A 5 -9.88 11.67 -4.20
CA PHE A 5 -9.90 11.13 -2.84
C PHE A 5 -8.55 11.29 -2.13
N VAL A 6 -7.48 10.63 -2.59
CA VAL A 6 -6.22 10.56 -1.83
C VAL A 6 -5.61 11.96 -1.61
N ILE A 7 -5.41 12.73 -2.68
CA ILE A 7 -4.78 14.06 -2.56
C ILE A 7 -5.62 15.00 -1.68
N PRO A 8 -6.94 15.18 -1.91
CA PRO A 8 -7.78 16.00 -1.04
C PRO A 8 -7.78 15.55 0.42
N GLN A 9 -7.84 14.24 0.70
CA GLN A 9 -7.84 13.71 2.07
C GLN A 9 -6.54 14.01 2.81
N LEU A 10 -5.40 13.87 2.15
CA LEU A 10 -4.10 14.19 2.75
C LEU A 10 -3.93 15.69 3.00
N GLN A 11 -4.43 16.54 2.10
CA GLN A 11 -4.45 17.99 2.28
C GLN A 11 -5.35 18.39 3.46
N GLN A 12 -6.55 17.82 3.56
CA GLN A 12 -7.49 18.08 4.65
C GLN A 12 -6.91 17.68 6.03
N ARG A 13 -6.12 16.61 6.07
CA ARG A 13 -5.44 16.16 7.30
C ARG A 13 -4.17 16.96 7.64
N GLY A 14 -3.74 17.86 6.76
CA GLY A 14 -2.55 18.69 6.98
C GLY A 14 -1.22 17.96 6.89
N CYS A 15 -1.19 16.70 6.42
CA CYS A 15 0.02 15.87 6.37
C CYS A 15 0.58 15.67 4.96
N PHE A 16 0.07 16.40 3.97
CA PHE A 16 0.40 16.17 2.56
C PHE A 16 1.91 16.33 2.23
N GLN A 17 2.61 17.23 2.91
CA GLN A 17 4.03 17.48 2.67
C GLN A 17 4.95 16.44 3.34
N ASP A 18 4.44 15.75 4.37
CA ASP A 18 5.22 14.83 5.20
C ASP A 18 5.07 13.36 4.77
N ILE A 19 4.40 13.13 3.64
CA ILE A 19 4.09 11.78 3.15
C ILE A 19 4.96 11.42 1.94
N ILE A 20 5.45 10.18 1.98
CA ILE A 20 6.00 9.44 0.84
C ILE A 20 4.88 8.57 0.27
N PHE A 21 4.60 8.70 -1.03
CA PHE A 21 3.63 7.89 -1.72
C PHE A 21 4.29 6.64 -2.31
N MET A 22 3.72 5.46 -2.06
CA MET A 22 4.22 4.19 -2.58
C MET A 22 3.15 3.49 -3.41
N GLN A 23 3.54 2.95 -4.57
CA GLN A 23 2.68 2.07 -5.39
C GLN A 23 3.53 1.04 -6.15
N ASP A 24 2.92 -0.09 -6.49
CA ASP A 24 3.56 -1.14 -7.27
C ASP A 24 3.68 -0.79 -8.77
N GLY A 25 4.38 -1.65 -9.50
CA GLY A 25 4.71 -1.45 -10.92
C GLY A 25 3.62 -1.88 -11.92
N ALA A 26 2.37 -2.09 -11.49
CA ALA A 26 1.29 -2.54 -12.37
C ALA A 26 1.06 -1.55 -13.54
N PRO A 27 0.70 -2.02 -14.75
CA PRO A 27 0.61 -1.16 -15.94
C PRO A 27 -0.23 0.12 -15.75
N PRO A 28 -1.42 0.09 -15.10
CA PRO A 28 -2.19 1.31 -14.86
C PRO A 28 -1.48 2.33 -13.95
N HIS A 29 -0.65 1.87 -13.01
CA HIS A 29 0.03 2.71 -12.03
C HIS A 29 1.26 3.42 -12.62
N ILE A 30 1.84 2.85 -13.68
CA ILE A 30 3.03 3.39 -14.36
C ILE A 30 2.71 4.15 -15.64
N ASP A 31 1.41 4.36 -15.93
CA ASP A 31 0.95 5.18 -17.05
C ASP A 31 1.52 6.61 -16.97
N ARG A 32 1.72 7.23 -18.13
CA ARG A 32 2.28 8.58 -18.23
C ARG A 32 1.48 9.61 -17.43
N ARG A 33 0.14 9.55 -17.47
CA ARG A 33 -0.73 10.52 -16.78
C ARG A 33 -0.66 10.34 -15.26
N VAL A 34 -0.58 9.09 -14.78
CA VAL A 34 -0.42 8.80 -13.35
C VAL A 34 0.91 9.30 -12.85
N LYS A 35 2.01 8.99 -13.55
CA LYS A 35 3.35 9.48 -13.17
C LYS A 35 3.44 11.01 -13.15
N GLN A 36 2.88 11.68 -14.16
CA GLN A 36 2.84 13.14 -14.20
C GLN A 36 2.07 13.72 -13.03
N LEU A 37 0.92 13.13 -12.67
CA LEU A 37 0.15 13.54 -11.51
C LEU A 37 0.95 13.37 -10.21
N LEU A 38 1.60 12.21 -10.03
CA LEU A 38 2.42 11.96 -8.85
C LEU A 38 3.59 12.95 -8.74
N ARG A 39 4.28 13.25 -9.84
CA ARG A 39 5.35 14.26 -9.87
C ARG A 39 4.86 15.65 -9.48
N GLN A 40 3.71 16.06 -10.01
CA GLN A 40 3.14 17.37 -9.73
C GLN A 40 2.78 17.55 -8.24
N HIS A 41 2.33 16.49 -7.59
CA HIS A 41 1.77 16.55 -6.24
C HIS A 41 2.75 16.11 -5.15
N PHE A 42 3.50 15.04 -5.39
CA PHE A 42 4.42 14.44 -4.42
C PHE A 42 5.90 14.77 -4.70
N THR A 43 6.23 15.27 -5.90
CA THR A 43 7.62 15.38 -6.43
C THR A 43 8.27 14.02 -6.70
N ASP A 44 9.38 14.00 -7.42
CA ASP A 44 10.13 12.76 -7.66
C ASP A 44 10.72 12.17 -6.36
N ALA A 45 11.01 13.00 -5.36
CA ALA A 45 11.68 12.57 -4.12
C ALA A 45 10.75 11.88 -3.12
N ARG A 46 9.43 12.16 -3.16
CA ARG A 46 8.45 11.54 -2.24
C ARG A 46 7.59 10.48 -2.91
N VAL A 47 8.11 9.83 -3.96
CA VAL A 47 7.41 8.75 -4.65
C VAL A 47 8.31 7.51 -4.75
N ILE A 48 7.79 6.39 -4.24
CA ILE A 48 8.36 5.06 -4.41
C ILE A 48 7.50 4.32 -5.44
N SER A 49 8.02 4.17 -6.66
CA SER A 49 7.30 3.53 -7.76
C SER A 49 8.27 3.24 -8.90
N ARG A 50 7.91 2.34 -9.81
CA ARG A 50 8.69 2.13 -11.04
C ARG A 50 8.82 3.43 -11.85
N HIS A 51 10.02 3.71 -12.37
CA HIS A 51 10.38 4.92 -13.12
C HIS A 51 10.46 6.24 -12.31
N PHE A 52 10.54 6.13 -10.99
CA PHE A 52 10.96 7.22 -10.10
C PHE A 52 12.37 6.94 -9.56
N PRO A 53 13.08 7.94 -8.99
CA PRO A 53 14.42 7.75 -8.43
C PRO A 53 14.48 6.61 -7.40
N THR A 54 13.51 6.57 -6.49
CA THR A 54 13.31 5.43 -5.58
C THR A 54 12.44 4.39 -6.29
N ALA A 55 13.07 3.52 -7.06
CA ALA A 55 12.38 2.53 -7.87
C ALA A 55 11.79 1.41 -7.02
N TRP A 56 10.55 1.02 -7.32
CA TRP A 56 9.97 -0.22 -6.80
C TRP A 56 10.27 -1.38 -7.74
N PRO A 57 10.83 -2.50 -7.24
CA PRO A 57 11.14 -3.65 -8.08
C PRO A 57 9.88 -4.34 -8.60
N PRO A 58 9.94 -4.95 -9.79
CA PRO A 58 8.82 -5.67 -10.37
C PRO A 58 8.60 -7.01 -9.65
N ARG A 59 7.32 -7.40 -9.48
CA ARG A 59 6.91 -8.70 -8.89
C ARG A 59 7.39 -8.89 -7.45
N SER A 60 7.25 -7.87 -6.62
CA SER A 60 7.64 -7.92 -5.21
C SER A 60 6.43 -7.71 -4.29
N PRO A 61 5.47 -8.65 -4.25
CA PRO A 61 4.35 -8.58 -3.33
C PRO A 61 4.83 -8.66 -1.87
N GLU A 62 5.98 -9.31 -1.62
CA GLU A 62 6.67 -9.30 -0.34
C GLU A 62 6.97 -7.89 0.23
N PHE A 63 6.90 -6.80 -0.56
CA PHE A 63 7.20 -5.44 -0.09
C PHE A 63 5.98 -4.60 0.18
N THR A 64 4.79 -5.03 -0.24
CA THR A 64 3.59 -4.19 -0.06
C THR A 64 2.86 -4.63 1.21
N PRO A 65 2.67 -3.74 2.21
CA PRO A 65 1.85 -4.06 3.40
C PRO A 65 0.44 -4.53 3.05
N CYS A 66 -0.08 -4.11 1.89
CA CYS A 66 -1.34 -4.57 1.37
C CYS A 66 -1.33 -6.07 1.05
N ASP A 67 -0.29 -6.55 0.34
CA ASP A 67 -0.21 -7.92 -0.15
C ASP A 67 0.22 -8.91 0.92
N PHE A 68 1.27 -8.61 1.69
CA PHE A 68 1.76 -9.57 2.69
C PHE A 68 0.91 -9.62 3.96
N TRP A 69 0.08 -8.60 4.23
CA TRP A 69 -0.67 -8.52 5.49
C TRP A 69 -2.15 -8.15 5.29
N LEU A 70 -2.45 -6.95 4.79
CA LEU A 70 -3.81 -6.39 4.85
C LEU A 70 -4.85 -7.30 4.17
N TRP A 71 -4.55 -7.80 2.96
CA TRP A 71 -5.49 -8.66 2.24
C TRP A 71 -5.70 -10.00 2.94
N GLY A 72 -4.66 -10.58 3.54
CA GLY A 72 -4.78 -11.79 4.37
C GLY A 72 -5.69 -11.54 5.58
N PHE A 73 -5.38 -10.49 6.35
CA PHE A 73 -6.17 -10.07 7.51
C PHE A 73 -7.65 -9.83 7.17
N LEU A 74 -7.94 -9.09 6.10
CA LEU A 74 -9.31 -8.81 5.70
C LEU A 74 -10.05 -10.07 5.28
N LYS A 75 -9.43 -10.92 4.45
CA LYS A 75 -10.03 -12.18 3.99
C LYS A 75 -10.35 -13.11 5.16
N ASP A 76 -9.42 -13.27 6.11
CA ASP A 76 -9.61 -14.14 7.27
C ASP A 76 -10.79 -13.68 8.14
N ASN A 77 -10.95 -12.37 8.32
CA ASN A 77 -12.02 -11.82 9.13
C ASN A 77 -13.37 -11.80 8.42
N ILE A 78 -13.39 -11.43 7.14
CA ILE A 78 -14.61 -11.35 6.34
C ILE A 78 -15.16 -12.74 6.05
N TYR A 79 -14.32 -13.69 5.64
CA TYR A 79 -14.80 -15.02 5.25
C TYR A 79 -15.17 -15.92 6.44
N ARG A 80 -14.72 -15.60 7.66
CA ARG A 80 -15.25 -16.23 8.89
C ARG A 80 -16.76 -16.00 9.04
N LYS A 81 -17.25 -14.81 8.69
CA LYS A 81 -18.68 -14.47 8.68
C LYS A 81 -19.14 -14.30 7.23
N ARG A 82 -19.50 -15.40 6.59
CA ARG A 82 -19.97 -15.43 5.19
C ARG A 82 -20.99 -14.32 4.93
N SER A 83 -20.60 -13.32 4.14
CA SER A 83 -21.50 -12.22 3.77
C SER A 83 -22.65 -12.76 2.90
N ALA A 84 -23.88 -12.39 3.24
CA ALA A 84 -25.08 -12.88 2.55
C ALA A 84 -25.32 -12.18 1.21
N SER A 85 -24.77 -10.97 1.05
CA SER A 85 -24.91 -10.16 -0.16
C SER A 85 -23.68 -9.29 -0.44
N PHE A 86 -23.65 -8.68 -1.62
CA PHE A 86 -22.60 -7.75 -2.00
C PHE A 86 -22.58 -6.45 -1.16
N PRO A 87 -23.72 -5.83 -0.80
CA PRO A 87 -23.75 -4.77 0.21
C PRO A 87 -23.14 -5.18 1.55
N ASP A 88 -23.50 -6.36 2.07
CA ASP A 88 -22.97 -6.84 3.36
C ASP A 88 -21.46 -7.04 3.32
N LEU A 89 -20.93 -7.49 2.18
CA LEU A 89 -19.50 -7.62 1.95
C LEU A 89 -18.80 -6.25 2.00
N LYS A 90 -19.35 -5.24 1.30
CA LYS A 90 -18.79 -3.87 1.33
C LYS A 90 -18.78 -3.29 2.75
N ASP A 91 -19.87 -3.48 3.49
CA ASP A 91 -19.97 -2.96 4.85
C ASP A 91 -19.06 -3.71 5.82
N SER A 92 -18.87 -5.02 5.61
CA SER A 92 -17.89 -5.81 6.36
C SER A 92 -16.46 -5.34 6.09
N ILE A 93 -16.08 -5.09 4.83
CA ILE A 93 -14.77 -4.52 4.49
C ILE A 93 -14.56 -3.19 5.21
N ARG A 94 -15.52 -2.26 5.12
CA ARG A 94 -15.41 -0.95 5.77
C ARG A 94 -15.24 -1.07 7.28
N ARG A 95 -16.05 -1.92 7.92
CA ARG A 95 -15.97 -2.16 9.37
C ARG A 95 -14.58 -2.64 9.76
N TYR A 96 -14.10 -3.72 9.13
CA TYR A 96 -12.78 -4.28 9.47
C TYR A 96 -11.63 -3.34 9.18
N VAL A 97 -11.71 -2.50 8.13
CA VAL A 97 -10.70 -1.47 7.86
C VAL A 97 -10.70 -0.36 8.92
N LEU A 98 -11.88 0.07 9.38
CA LEU A 98 -12.00 1.09 10.43
C LEU A 98 -11.57 0.58 11.80
N ASP A 99 -11.73 -0.72 12.05
CA ASP A 99 -11.35 -1.38 13.30
C ASP A 99 -9.86 -1.77 13.35
N ILE A 100 -9.07 -1.52 12.29
CA ILE A 100 -7.63 -1.81 12.30
C ILE A 100 -6.93 -0.90 13.34
N PRO A 101 -6.24 -1.47 14.34
CA PRO A 101 -5.47 -0.68 15.28
C PRO A 101 -4.34 0.08 14.59
N VAL A 102 -4.09 1.32 15.02
CA VAL A 102 -3.00 2.15 14.48
C VAL A 102 -1.64 1.46 14.62
N ASP A 103 -1.41 0.73 15.71
CA ASP A 103 -0.15 0.00 15.91
C ASP A 103 0.02 -1.16 14.93
N SER A 104 -1.07 -1.77 14.44
CA SER A 104 -0.99 -2.76 13.36
C SER A 104 -0.58 -2.13 12.03
N LEU A 105 -1.10 -0.93 11.71
CA LEU A 105 -0.66 -0.16 10.54
C LEU A 105 0.82 0.23 10.65
N ARG A 106 1.26 0.69 11.82
CA ARG A 106 2.67 1.03 12.08
C ARG A 106 3.56 -0.20 11.92
N SER A 107 3.18 -1.32 12.56
CA SER A 107 3.92 -2.57 12.47
C SER A 107 4.05 -3.06 11.03
N ALA A 108 3.01 -2.91 10.21
CA ALA A 108 3.06 -3.30 8.81
C ALA A 108 4.05 -2.44 7.99
N VAL A 109 4.15 -1.14 8.29
CA VAL A 109 5.15 -0.26 7.66
C VAL A 109 6.57 -0.59 8.14
N GLU A 110 6.76 -0.84 9.44
CA GLU A 110 8.06 -1.23 10.00
C GLU A 110 8.54 -2.58 9.46
N ASN A 111 7.64 -3.56 9.34
CA ASN A 111 7.96 -4.87 8.76
C ASN A 111 8.36 -4.79 7.28
N MET A 112 7.89 -3.78 6.54
CA MET A 112 8.39 -3.55 5.17
C MET A 112 9.90 -3.27 5.17
N ALA A 113 10.41 -2.49 6.12
CA ALA A 113 11.85 -2.22 6.22
C ALA A 113 12.64 -3.48 6.57
N LEU A 114 12.18 -4.26 7.56
CA LEU A 114 12.80 -5.53 7.93
C LEU A 114 12.83 -6.53 6.75
N ARG A 115 11.73 -6.63 6.00
CA ARG A 115 11.64 -7.47 4.80
C ARG A 115 12.66 -7.06 3.73
N LEU A 116 12.86 -5.75 3.54
CA LEU A 116 13.86 -5.24 2.60
C LEU A 116 15.29 -5.59 3.05
N GLU A 117 15.61 -5.46 4.34
CA GLU A 117 16.90 -5.83 4.90
C GLU A 117 17.22 -7.31 4.65
N HIS A 118 16.27 -8.19 4.96
CA HIS A 118 16.45 -9.62 4.75
C HIS A 118 16.63 -10.01 3.29
N ILE A 119 16.04 -9.29 2.36
CA ILE A 119 16.25 -9.59 0.93
C ILE A 119 17.61 -9.16 0.44
N VAL A 120 18.14 -8.07 0.99
CA VAL A 120 19.53 -7.69 0.74
C VAL A 120 20.45 -8.80 1.26
N GLU A 121 20.20 -9.35 2.45
CA GLU A 121 20.96 -10.49 2.99
C GLU A 121 20.86 -11.75 2.13
N HIS A 122 19.71 -11.97 1.48
CA HIS A 122 19.46 -13.12 0.60
C HIS A 122 19.72 -12.81 -0.89
N GLU A 123 20.49 -11.77 -1.20
CA GLU A 123 20.90 -11.40 -2.57
C GLU A 123 19.73 -11.25 -3.56
N GLY A 124 18.56 -10.77 -3.09
CA GLY A 124 17.37 -10.63 -3.93
C GLY A 124 16.48 -11.87 -4.02
N GLY A 125 16.75 -12.91 -3.23
CA GLY A 125 15.93 -14.12 -3.13
C GLY A 125 14.53 -13.86 -2.54
N HIS A 126 13.61 -14.79 -2.79
CA HIS A 126 12.26 -14.73 -2.23
C HIS A 126 12.26 -15.01 -0.72
N ILE A 127 11.37 -14.31 -0.01
CA ILE A 127 11.12 -14.49 1.42
C ILE A 127 9.64 -14.78 1.64
N GLU A 128 9.31 -15.86 2.37
CA GLU A 128 7.91 -16.25 2.58
C GLU A 128 7.37 -15.88 3.97
N GLN A 129 8.19 -15.78 5.01
CA GLN A 129 7.69 -15.65 6.39
C GLN A 129 8.58 -14.83 7.33
N PHE A 130 7.91 -14.03 8.16
CA PHE A 130 8.34 -13.47 9.45
C PHE A 130 7.28 -13.84 10.48
#